data_AF-A0A9P7FXN1-F1
#
_entry.id   AF-A0A9P7FXN1-F1
#
_cell.length_a   1.000
_cell.length_b   1.000
_cell.length_c   1.000
_cell.angle_alpha   90.00
_cell.angle_beta   90.00
_cell.angle_gamma   90.00
#
_symmetry.space_group_name_H-M   'P 1'
#
loop_
_entity.id
_entity.type
_entity.pdbx_description
1 polymer ?
#
loop_
_entity_poly.entity_id
_entity_poly.type
_entity_poly.pdbx_seq_one_letter_code
_entity_poly.pdbx_strand_id
1 'polypeptide(L)'
;MSCSVKALECAPVHQQGRWWGGCFNGKTSGKFIVKLKEGVVKSKVFAQLKNSNVTHDWSVIHGFAGHLSDEALHTLCASPDVKYITEDGIATTFATQINAPWGLARISQQGRLTNQNADALTFSYTYDESAGAGVDVYVIDTGVYTGHSTFGGRARWGATFGGYPDADGNGHGTHVAGTVGGSQYGVAKAVSIIAVKVLGDDG
;
A
#
# COMPACT_ATOMS: atom_id res chain seq x y z
N MET A 1 -1.07 -14.76 11.47
CA MET A 1 -0.56 -13.91 12.56
C MET A 1 -1.76 -13.18 13.13
N SER A 2 -2.09 -13.44 14.39
CA SER A 2 -3.21 -12.77 15.07
C SER A 2 -2.78 -11.32 15.34
N CYS A 3 -3.33 -10.37 14.59
CA CYS A 3 -3.18 -8.95 14.91
C CYS A 3 -4.18 -8.65 16.02
N SER A 4 -3.79 -8.89 17.27
CA SER A 4 -4.50 -8.31 18.40
C SER A 4 -4.26 -6.81 18.34
N VAL A 5 -5.33 -6.05 18.06
CA VAL A 5 -5.36 -4.59 18.19
C VAL A 5 -5.04 -4.25 19.64
N LYS A 6 -3.76 -4.03 19.96
CA LYS A 6 -3.37 -3.42 21.24
C LYS A 6 -3.73 -1.95 21.12
N ALA A 7 -4.79 -1.56 21.81
CA ALA A 7 -5.04 -0.18 22.16
C ALA A 7 -3.75 0.43 22.73
N LEU A 8 -3.38 1.63 22.27
CA LEU A 8 -2.38 2.42 22.94
C LEU A 8 -2.93 2.77 24.33
N GLU A 9 -2.38 2.15 25.36
CA GLU A 9 -2.42 2.73 26.70
C GLU A 9 -1.53 3.97 26.65
N CYS A 10 -2.12 5.14 26.90
CA CYS A 10 -1.36 6.38 27.01
C CYS A 10 -0.39 6.26 28.19
N ALA A 11 0.85 5.87 27.91
CA ALA A 11 1.91 5.80 28.90
C ALA A 11 2.30 7.23 29.34
N PRO A 12 2.69 7.43 30.62
CA PRO A 12 3.05 8.74 31.11
C PRO A 12 4.28 9.29 30.39
N VAL A 13 4.16 10.54 30.00
CA VAL A 13 5.12 11.36 29.26
C VAL A 13 6.41 11.49 30.07
N HIS A 14 7.54 11.01 29.54
CA HIS A 14 8.81 11.64 29.83
C HIS A 14 9.81 11.50 28.66
N GLN A 15 10.23 12.68 28.19
CA GLN A 15 11.40 12.99 27.37
C GLN A 15 11.26 12.85 25.84
N GLN A 16 11.20 14.02 25.20
CA GLN A 16 11.58 14.30 23.80
C GLN A 16 10.60 13.83 22.70
N GLY A 17 9.47 14.52 22.58
CA GLY A 17 8.88 14.87 21.27
C GLY A 17 8.50 13.75 20.30
N ARG A 18 8.36 12.50 20.76
CA ARG A 18 7.89 11.37 19.96
C ARG A 18 6.86 10.59 20.74
N TRP A 19 5.61 10.65 20.28
CA TRP A 19 4.54 9.75 20.71
C TRP A 19 4.92 8.34 20.28
N TRP A 20 5.26 7.46 21.24
CA TRP A 20 5.50 6.05 20.96
C TRP A 20 4.17 5.34 20.73
N GLY A 21 3.67 5.45 19.49
CA GLY A 21 2.56 4.67 18.96
C GLY A 21 3.07 3.42 18.23
N GLY A 22 2.76 2.22 18.72
CA GLY A 22 2.71 1.01 17.89
C GLY A 22 1.27 0.51 17.82
N CYS A 23 0.67 0.09 16.69
CA CYS A 23 1.22 -0.24 15.38
C CYS A 23 0.21 0.11 14.27
N PHE A 24 0.45 1.20 13.54
CA PHE A 24 -0.02 1.31 12.16
C PHE A 24 1.16 1.80 11.32
N ASN A 25 1.76 0.90 10.54
CA ASN A 25 2.90 1.23 9.67
C ASN A 25 2.46 1.67 8.26
N GLY A 26 1.17 1.96 8.08
CA GLY A 26 0.61 2.43 6.81
C GLY A 26 0.53 3.96 6.74
N LYS A 27 0.08 4.48 5.59
CA LYS A 27 -0.19 5.92 5.45
C LYS A 27 -1.40 6.34 6.28
N THR A 28 -1.25 7.39 7.07
CA THR A 28 -2.34 7.93 7.90
C THR A 28 -2.88 9.22 7.31
N SER A 29 -4.12 9.56 7.65
CA SER A 29 -4.82 10.74 7.12
C SER A 29 -4.45 12.04 7.84
N GLY A 30 -3.59 11.97 8.87
CA GLY A 30 -3.34 13.08 9.81
C GLY A 30 -4.52 13.36 10.76
N LYS A 31 -5.48 12.43 10.85
CA LYS A 31 -6.59 12.45 11.81
C LYS A 31 -6.40 11.33 12.84
N PHE A 32 -7.13 11.44 13.93
CA PHE A 32 -7.18 10.44 14.99
C PHE A 32 -8.60 9.97 15.21
N ILE A 33 -8.74 8.69 15.55
CA ILE A 33 -9.96 8.05 16.01
C ILE A 33 -9.85 7.87 17.53
N VAL A 34 -10.80 8.42 18.26
CA VAL A 34 -10.86 8.38 19.73
C VAL A 34 -12.09 7.55 20.14
N LYS A 35 -11.86 6.49 20.89
CA LYS A 35 -12.94 5.73 21.54
C LYS A 35 -13.03 6.10 23.01
N LEU A 36 -14.23 6.45 23.45
CA LEU A 36 -14.50 6.79 24.84
C LEU A 36 -14.99 5.56 25.61
N LYS A 37 -14.90 5.61 26.94
CA LYS A 37 -15.51 4.61 27.82
C LYS A 37 -17.03 4.80 27.84
N GLU A 38 -17.75 3.72 28.12
CA GLU A 38 -19.21 3.76 28.21
C GLU A 38 -19.69 4.76 29.28
N GLY A 39 -20.81 5.43 29.02
CA GLY A 39 -21.41 6.41 29.93
C GLY A 39 -20.77 7.81 29.90
N VAL A 40 -19.71 8.03 29.13
CA VAL A 40 -19.08 9.35 28.97
C VAL A 40 -19.99 10.27 28.14
N VAL A 41 -20.16 11.51 28.61
CA VAL A 41 -20.92 12.53 27.88
C VAL A 41 -19.97 13.22 26.89
N LYS A 42 -20.08 12.89 25.59
CA LYS A 42 -19.15 13.39 24.55
C LYS A 42 -19.01 14.91 24.48
N SER A 43 -20.08 15.66 24.75
CA SER A 43 -20.03 17.13 24.73
C SER A 43 -19.04 17.71 25.75
N LYS A 44 -18.83 17.04 26.90
CA LYS A 44 -17.81 17.43 27.88
C LYS A 44 -16.40 17.23 27.35
N VAL A 45 -16.18 16.16 26.59
CA VAL A 45 -14.89 15.88 25.95
C VAL A 45 -14.64 16.88 24.83
N PHE A 46 -15.64 17.17 23.98
CA PHE A 46 -15.51 18.11 22.87
C PHE A 46 -15.17 19.53 23.34
N ALA A 47 -15.69 19.97 24.48
CA ALA A 47 -15.36 21.26 25.07
C ALA A 47 -13.87 21.41 25.45
N GLN A 48 -13.13 20.31 25.58
CA GLN A 48 -11.71 20.30 25.93
C GLN A 48 -10.79 20.29 24.70
N LEU A 49 -11.34 20.12 23.49
CA LEU A 49 -10.56 19.96 22.26
C LEU A 49 -10.11 21.31 21.68
N LYS A 50 -9.05 21.87 22.24
CA LYS A 50 -8.48 23.13 21.74
C LYS A 50 -7.82 22.95 20.38
N ASN A 51 -8.00 23.95 19.50
CA ASN A 51 -7.38 24.01 18.16
C ASN A 51 -7.56 22.71 17.35
N SER A 52 -8.70 22.06 17.53
CA SER A 52 -9.00 20.74 16.97
C SER A 52 -10.37 20.76 16.33
N ASN A 53 -10.60 19.87 15.37
CA ASN A 53 -11.87 19.76 14.66
C ASN A 53 -12.35 18.32 14.64
N VAL A 54 -13.54 18.07 15.19
CA VAL A 54 -14.23 16.80 15.07
C VAL A 54 -14.88 16.71 13.69
N THR A 55 -14.44 15.72 12.91
CA THR A 55 -14.94 15.48 11.55
C THR A 55 -16.06 14.45 11.52
N HIS A 56 -16.08 13.51 12.48
CA HIS A 56 -17.07 12.45 12.59
C HIS A 56 -17.38 12.15 14.05
N ASP A 57 -18.64 11.91 14.37
CA ASP A 57 -19.12 11.50 15.68
C ASP A 57 -20.00 10.25 15.53
N TRP A 58 -19.64 9.15 16.19
CA TRP A 58 -20.31 7.86 16.04
C TRP A 58 -20.91 7.36 17.35
N SER A 59 -22.22 7.12 17.37
CA SER A 59 -22.91 6.49 18.50
C SER A 59 -22.52 5.02 18.68
N VAL A 60 -22.43 4.26 17.60
CA VAL A 60 -22.23 2.79 17.59
C VAL A 60 -20.94 2.31 18.28
N ILE A 61 -19.86 3.09 18.18
CA ILE A 61 -18.58 2.78 18.85
C ILE A 61 -18.30 3.69 20.04
N HIS A 62 -19.25 4.55 20.42
CA HIS A 62 -19.08 5.60 21.43
C HIS A 62 -17.74 6.34 21.26
N GLY A 63 -17.51 6.87 20.06
CA GLY A 63 -16.25 7.50 19.67
C GLY A 63 -16.43 8.61 18.65
N PHE A 64 -15.33 9.22 18.24
CA PHE A 64 -15.28 10.30 17.26
C PHE A 64 -13.95 10.28 16.51
N ALA A 65 -13.87 10.98 15.38
CA ALA A 65 -12.62 11.23 14.67
C ALA A 65 -12.45 12.69 14.28
N GLY A 66 -11.21 13.14 14.22
CA GLY A 66 -10.91 14.53 13.93
C GLY A 66 -9.43 14.83 13.72
N HIS A 67 -9.17 16.06 13.28
CA HIS A 67 -7.85 16.65 13.40
C HIS A 67 -7.68 17.12 14.84
N LEU A 68 -6.73 16.53 15.56
CA LEU A 68 -6.47 16.83 16.96
C LEU A 68 -5.08 17.48 17.06
N SER A 69 -5.03 18.60 17.77
CA SER A 69 -3.77 19.26 18.11
C SER A 69 -2.97 18.41 19.11
N ASP A 70 -1.65 18.63 19.20
CA ASP A 70 -0.81 17.97 20.21
C ASP A 70 -1.32 18.22 21.64
N GLU A 71 -1.85 19.43 21.92
CA GLU A 71 -2.44 19.78 23.22
C GLU A 71 -3.71 18.95 23.50
N ALA A 72 -4.58 18.80 22.50
CA ALA A 72 -5.79 17.99 22.62
C ALA A 72 -5.45 16.51 22.78
N LEU A 73 -4.45 15.99 22.05
CA LEU A 73 -3.97 14.62 22.20
C LEU A 73 -3.40 14.37 23.60
N HIS A 74 -2.59 15.28 24.16
CA HIS A 74 -2.11 15.19 25.54
C HIS A 74 -3.25 15.18 26.54
N THR A 75 -4.22 16.07 26.38
CA THR A 75 -5.39 16.15 27.26
C THR A 75 -6.21 14.87 27.23
N LEU A 76 -6.49 14.35 26.03
CA LEU A 76 -7.23 13.11 25.84
C LEU A 76 -6.48 11.90 26.36
N CYS A 77 -5.16 11.85 26.18
CA CYS A 77 -4.35 10.75 26.68
C CYS A 77 -4.29 10.68 28.20
N ALA A 78 -4.37 11.82 28.88
CA ALA A 78 -4.44 11.90 30.33
C ALA A 78 -5.87 11.70 30.87
N SER A 79 -6.89 11.66 30.01
CA SER A 79 -8.29 11.63 30.44
C SER A 79 -8.73 10.23 30.87
N PRO A 80 -9.36 10.08 32.05
CA PRO A 80 -9.94 8.81 32.46
C PRO A 80 -11.14 8.38 31.59
N ASP A 81 -11.69 9.30 30.78
CA ASP A 81 -12.85 9.07 29.93
C ASP A 81 -12.50 8.39 28.59
N VAL A 82 -11.22 8.44 28.19
CA VAL A 82 -10.74 7.86 26.92
C VAL A 82 -10.40 6.38 27.12
N LYS A 83 -10.88 5.54 26.20
CA LYS A 83 -10.56 4.10 26.16
C LYS A 83 -9.32 3.82 25.32
N TYR A 84 -9.22 4.42 24.15
CA TYR A 84 -8.01 4.43 23.32
C TYR A 84 -8.05 5.53 22.26
N ILE A 85 -6.87 5.88 21.76
CA ILE A 85 -6.65 6.77 20.62
C ILE A 85 -5.83 6.00 19.59
N THR A 86 -6.20 6.10 18.32
CA THR A 86 -5.41 5.57 17.20
C THR A 86 -5.35 6.58 16.08
N GLU A 87 -4.29 6.56 15.29
CA GLU A 87 -4.26 7.27 14.02
C GLU A 87 -5.30 6.68 13.06
N ASP A 88 -5.91 7.54 12.27
CA ASP A 88 -6.84 7.17 11.20
C ASP A 88 -6.05 6.69 9.97
N GLY A 89 -6.14 5.39 9.71
CA GLY A 89 -5.42 4.73 8.62
C GLY A 89 -6.14 4.87 7.28
N ILE A 90 -5.38 5.12 6.22
CA ILE A 90 -5.91 5.10 4.85
C ILE A 90 -6.02 3.66 4.38
N ALA A 91 -7.25 3.22 4.07
CA ALA A 91 -7.50 1.96 3.38
C ALA A 91 -7.59 2.21 1.86
N THR A 92 -6.95 1.37 1.07
CA THR A 92 -7.13 1.33 -0.38
C THR A 92 -8.01 0.13 -0.78
N THR A 93 -8.73 0.28 -1.88
CA THR A 93 -9.49 -0.81 -2.48
C THR A 93 -8.55 -1.73 -3.25
N PHE A 94 -8.80 -3.04 -3.18
CA PHE A 94 -7.96 -4.06 -3.81
C PHE A 94 -8.74 -4.82 -4.87
N ALA A 95 -8.12 -5.03 -6.03
CA ALA A 95 -8.59 -5.95 -7.04
C ALA A 95 -8.05 -7.36 -6.75
N THR A 96 -8.75 -8.39 -7.25
CA THR A 96 -8.27 -9.77 -7.21
C THR A 96 -8.35 -10.40 -8.60
N GLN A 97 -7.20 -10.89 -9.08
CA GLN A 97 -7.12 -11.77 -10.23
C GLN A 97 -7.25 -13.22 -9.75
N ILE A 98 -8.23 -13.94 -10.31
CA ILE A 98 -8.28 -15.40 -10.25
C ILE A 98 -7.44 -16.01 -11.37
N ASN A 99 -7.03 -17.26 -11.17
CA ASN A 99 -6.17 -17.99 -12.09
C ASN A 99 -4.78 -17.35 -12.31
N ALA A 100 -4.18 -16.85 -11.23
CA ALA A 100 -2.85 -16.27 -11.22
C ALA A 100 -1.75 -17.35 -11.11
N PRO A 101 -0.52 -17.06 -11.60
CA PRO A 101 0.64 -17.89 -11.30
C PRO A 101 1.02 -17.80 -9.81
N TRP A 102 1.72 -18.82 -9.31
CA TRP A 102 2.14 -18.89 -7.91
C TRP A 102 2.96 -17.67 -7.46
N GLY A 103 3.80 -17.10 -8.34
CA GLY A 103 4.68 -15.98 -8.01
C GLY A 103 3.92 -14.73 -7.61
N LEU A 104 2.81 -14.42 -8.31
CA LEU A 104 1.94 -13.29 -7.96
C LEU A 104 1.23 -13.54 -6.63
N ALA A 105 0.69 -14.74 -6.42
CA ALA A 105 0.08 -15.09 -5.15
C ALA A 105 1.07 -15.04 -3.98
N ARG A 106 2.34 -15.42 -4.23
CA ARG A 106 3.40 -15.36 -3.22
C ARG A 106 3.64 -13.94 -2.74
N ILE A 107 3.62 -12.94 -3.61
CA ILE A 107 3.86 -11.55 -3.20
C ILE A 107 2.61 -10.84 -2.63
N SER A 108 1.40 -11.35 -2.88
CA SER A 108 0.16 -10.73 -2.39
C SER A 108 -0.35 -11.24 -1.05
N GLN A 109 0.35 -12.18 -0.40
CA GLN A 109 -0.08 -12.71 0.89
C GLN A 109 1.07 -13.06 1.83
N GLN A 110 0.81 -12.99 3.14
CA GLN A 110 1.78 -13.40 4.16
C GLN A 110 1.79 -14.91 4.40
N GLY A 111 0.63 -15.57 4.29
CA GLY A 111 0.51 -17.01 4.53
C GLY A 111 1.29 -17.84 3.50
N ARG A 112 1.80 -18.99 3.92
CA ARG A 112 2.44 -19.95 3.00
C ARG A 112 1.42 -20.42 1.95
N LEU A 113 1.86 -20.55 0.70
CA LEU A 113 1.05 -21.16 -0.36
C LEU A 113 0.78 -22.64 -0.04
N THR A 114 -0.48 -23.04 -0.11
CA THR A 114 -0.90 -24.44 0.14
C THR A 114 -0.62 -25.34 -1.05
N ASN A 115 -0.89 -24.85 -2.26
CA ASN A 115 -0.48 -25.49 -3.50
C ASN A 115 1.00 -25.19 -3.79
N GLN A 116 1.80 -26.24 -4.01
CA GLN A 116 3.25 -26.18 -4.28
C GLN A 116 3.59 -26.45 -5.75
N ASN A 117 2.59 -26.67 -6.61
CA ASN A 117 2.82 -26.82 -8.05
C ASN A 117 3.12 -25.44 -8.68
N ALA A 118 4.36 -25.25 -9.12
CA ALA A 118 4.83 -24.00 -9.73
C ALA A 118 4.21 -23.72 -11.12
N ASP A 119 3.64 -24.73 -11.77
CA ASP A 119 3.00 -24.57 -13.09
C ASP A 119 1.49 -24.33 -12.97
N ALA A 120 0.93 -24.43 -11.76
CA ALA A 120 -0.49 -24.21 -11.57
C ALA A 120 -0.86 -22.72 -11.72
N LEU A 121 -1.93 -22.48 -12.47
CA LEU A 121 -2.57 -21.17 -12.61
C LEU A 121 -3.87 -21.13 -11.81
N THR A 122 -3.90 -21.72 -10.61
CA THR A 122 -5.11 -21.80 -9.76
C THR A 122 -5.02 -20.89 -8.54
N PHE A 123 -4.02 -20.00 -8.51
CA PHE A 123 -3.81 -19.09 -7.40
C PHE A 123 -4.62 -17.80 -7.56
N SER A 124 -4.69 -17.01 -6.49
CA SER A 124 -5.30 -15.68 -6.49
C SER A 124 -4.23 -14.63 -6.22
N TYR A 125 -4.30 -13.52 -6.96
CA TYR A 125 -3.44 -12.37 -6.79
C TYR A 125 -4.27 -11.15 -6.40
N THR A 126 -4.07 -10.65 -5.19
CA THR A 126 -4.72 -9.43 -4.69
C THR A 126 -3.75 -8.27 -4.79
N TYR A 127 -4.17 -7.18 -5.41
CA TYR A 127 -3.32 -6.02 -5.72
C TYR A 127 -4.12 -4.72 -5.64
N ASP A 128 -3.41 -3.61 -5.49
CA ASP A 128 -4.03 -2.28 -5.45
C ASP A 128 -4.76 -1.99 -6.78
N GLU A 129 -5.98 -1.46 -6.72
CA GLU A 129 -6.80 -1.21 -7.91
C GLU A 129 -6.14 -0.26 -8.93
N SER A 130 -5.23 0.61 -8.51
CA SER A 130 -4.48 1.45 -9.44
C SER A 130 -3.60 0.64 -10.39
N ALA A 131 -3.17 -0.57 -9.97
CA ALA A 131 -2.27 -1.45 -10.70
C ALA A 131 -1.00 -0.75 -11.26
N GLY A 132 -0.54 0.33 -10.62
CA GLY A 132 0.61 1.13 -11.07
C GLY A 132 0.30 2.15 -12.17
N ALA A 133 -0.97 2.47 -12.42
CA ALA A 133 -1.36 3.52 -13.35
C ALA A 133 -0.69 4.86 -13.02
N GLY A 134 -0.19 5.55 -14.05
CA GLY A 134 0.52 6.82 -13.90
C GLY A 134 1.97 6.70 -13.46
N VAL A 135 2.50 5.48 -13.31
CA VAL A 135 3.91 5.22 -13.02
C VAL A 135 4.63 4.76 -14.29
N ASP A 136 5.83 5.29 -14.51
CA ASP A 136 6.75 4.85 -15.56
C ASP A 136 7.80 3.91 -14.96
N VAL A 137 8.01 2.76 -15.58
CA VAL A 137 9.09 1.82 -15.23
C VAL A 137 10.03 1.63 -16.41
N TYR A 138 11.29 1.97 -16.18
CA TYR A 138 12.37 1.76 -17.14
C TYR A 138 12.95 0.35 -16.97
N VAL A 139 12.94 -0.43 -18.04
CA VAL A 139 13.52 -1.77 -18.09
C VAL A 139 14.84 -1.67 -18.82
N ILE A 140 15.94 -1.72 -18.07
CA ILE A 140 17.32 -1.61 -18.56
C ILE A 140 17.85 -3.03 -18.79
N ASP A 141 17.82 -3.52 -20.02
CA ASP A 141 18.02 -4.94 -20.35
C ASP A 141 18.43 -5.14 -21.84
N THR A 142 18.13 -6.28 -22.45
CA THR A 142 18.33 -6.59 -23.89
C THR A 142 17.39 -5.83 -24.82
N GLY A 143 16.49 -5.00 -24.28
CA GLY A 143 15.41 -4.33 -24.97
C GLY A 143 14.04 -4.84 -24.50
N VAL A 144 12.96 -4.32 -25.07
CA VAL A 144 11.59 -4.87 -24.87
C VAL A 144 10.87 -4.87 -26.21
N TYR A 145 10.22 -5.97 -26.57
CA TYR A 145 9.29 -6.00 -27.70
C TYR A 145 8.02 -5.23 -27.33
N THR A 146 8.02 -3.93 -27.58
CA THR A 146 6.94 -3.00 -27.19
C THR A 146 5.60 -3.31 -27.87
N GLY A 147 5.63 -3.96 -29.04
CA GLY A 147 4.44 -4.43 -29.76
C GLY A 147 3.77 -5.68 -29.18
N HIS A 148 4.31 -6.27 -28.10
CA HIS A 148 3.72 -7.46 -27.50
C HIS A 148 2.33 -7.17 -26.90
N SER A 149 1.33 -8.00 -27.25
CA SER A 149 -0.07 -7.79 -26.88
C SER A 149 -0.31 -7.69 -25.36
N THR A 150 0.52 -8.37 -24.54
CA THR A 150 0.49 -8.28 -23.06
C THR A 150 0.56 -6.85 -22.52
N PHE A 151 1.23 -5.94 -23.24
CA PHE A 151 1.37 -4.54 -22.82
C PHE A 151 0.18 -3.69 -23.26
N GLY A 152 -0.59 -4.10 -24.27
CA GLY A 152 -1.78 -3.38 -24.74
C GLY A 152 -1.50 -1.92 -25.11
N GLY A 153 -0.30 -1.62 -25.64
CA GLY A 153 0.15 -0.27 -25.98
C GLY A 153 0.82 0.51 -24.85
N ARG A 154 0.97 -0.06 -23.64
CA ARG A 154 1.64 0.60 -22.51
C ARG A 154 3.16 0.54 -22.53
N ALA A 155 3.75 -0.17 -23.49
CA ALA A 155 5.19 -0.25 -23.66
C ALA A 155 5.65 0.66 -24.81
N ARG A 156 6.72 1.42 -24.59
CA ARG A 156 7.36 2.29 -25.60
C ARG A 156 8.87 2.21 -25.55
N TRP A 157 9.52 2.51 -26.67
CA TRP A 157 10.97 2.58 -26.72
C TRP A 157 11.48 3.84 -26.02
N GLY A 158 12.53 3.70 -25.23
CA GLY A 158 13.19 4.79 -24.52
C GLY A 158 14.53 5.14 -25.16
N ALA A 159 15.51 4.25 -25.02
CA ALA A 159 16.87 4.47 -25.50
C ALA A 159 17.63 3.17 -25.76
N THR A 160 18.67 3.27 -26.57
CA THR A 160 19.63 2.19 -26.83
C THR A 160 21.05 2.69 -26.62
N PHE A 161 21.85 1.89 -25.94
CA PHE A 161 23.26 2.12 -25.70
C PHE A 161 24.06 0.92 -26.22
N GLY A 162 25.24 1.17 -26.81
CA GLY A 162 26.12 0.10 -27.33
C GLY A 162 26.09 -0.12 -28.85
N GLY A 163 25.36 0.71 -29.60
CA GLY A 163 25.34 0.63 -31.07
C GLY A 163 24.45 -0.48 -31.63
N TYR A 164 23.53 -1.01 -30.81
CA TYR A 164 22.55 -2.01 -31.20
C TYR A 164 21.34 -1.39 -31.92
N PRO A 165 20.57 -2.18 -32.68
CA PRO A 165 19.28 -1.74 -33.18
C PRO A 165 18.26 -1.58 -32.03
N ASP A 166 17.22 -0.80 -32.27
CA ASP A 166 16.09 -0.60 -31.36
C ASP A 166 15.14 -1.81 -31.36
N ALA A 167 15.64 -2.95 -30.88
CA ALA A 167 14.92 -4.21 -30.80
C ALA A 167 15.39 -5.06 -29.61
N ASP A 168 14.49 -5.87 -29.08
CA ASP A 168 14.87 -6.97 -28.20
C ASP A 168 15.18 -8.23 -29.02
N GLY A 169 16.45 -8.41 -29.40
CA GLY A 169 16.89 -9.57 -30.17
C GLY A 169 17.13 -10.83 -29.33
N ASN A 170 17.12 -10.72 -28.00
CA ASN A 170 17.32 -11.83 -27.08
C ASN A 170 16.00 -12.34 -26.50
N GLY A 171 15.16 -11.45 -25.98
CA GLY A 171 13.88 -11.76 -25.33
C GLY A 171 13.90 -11.65 -23.80
N HIS A 172 15.08 -11.60 -23.16
CA HIS A 172 15.19 -11.50 -21.70
C HIS A 172 14.50 -10.24 -21.17
N GLY A 173 14.76 -9.07 -21.77
CA GLY A 173 14.15 -7.83 -21.35
C GLY A 173 12.63 -7.79 -21.57
N THR A 174 12.11 -8.40 -22.63
CA THR A 174 10.66 -8.60 -22.81
C THR A 174 10.05 -9.45 -21.70
N HIS A 175 10.72 -10.52 -21.27
CA HIS A 175 10.26 -11.37 -20.17
C HIS A 175 10.27 -10.62 -18.83
N VAL A 176 11.33 -9.85 -18.56
CA VAL A 176 11.43 -8.97 -17.39
C VAL A 176 10.29 -7.95 -17.39
N ALA A 177 10.08 -7.25 -18.51
CA ALA A 177 8.99 -6.29 -18.69
C ALA A 177 7.60 -6.94 -18.50
N GLY A 178 7.41 -8.16 -18.98
CA GLY A 178 6.19 -8.94 -18.79
C GLY A 178 5.91 -9.24 -17.31
N THR A 179 6.95 -9.54 -16.54
CA THR A 179 6.85 -9.76 -15.08
C THR A 179 6.50 -8.48 -14.32
N VAL A 180 7.04 -7.34 -14.77
CA VAL A 180 6.72 -6.03 -14.18
C VAL A 180 5.28 -5.63 -14.51
N GLY A 181 4.93 -5.58 -15.80
CA GLY A 181 3.76 -4.84 -16.28
C GLY A 181 2.88 -5.56 -17.29
N GLY A 182 3.05 -6.87 -17.51
CA GLY A 182 2.15 -7.65 -18.38
C GLY A 182 0.73 -7.71 -17.82
N SER A 183 -0.28 -7.67 -18.69
CA SER A 183 -1.69 -7.67 -18.27
C SER A 183 -2.06 -8.93 -17.47
N GLN A 184 -1.57 -10.11 -17.90
CA GLN A 184 -1.90 -11.39 -17.27
C GLN A 184 -0.94 -11.78 -16.13
N TYR A 185 0.37 -11.64 -16.36
CA TYR A 185 1.42 -12.15 -15.46
C TYR A 185 2.20 -11.06 -14.72
N GLY A 186 1.93 -9.78 -15.02
CA GLY A 186 2.61 -8.66 -14.40
C GLY A 186 2.09 -8.34 -12.99
N VAL A 187 2.98 -7.80 -12.17
CA VAL A 187 2.69 -7.25 -10.83
C VAL A 187 1.92 -5.94 -10.95
N ALA A 188 2.42 -4.97 -11.72
CA ALA A 188 1.83 -3.65 -11.91
C ALA A 188 1.15 -3.55 -13.29
N LYS A 189 -0.06 -4.10 -13.39
CA LYS A 189 -0.75 -4.37 -14.67
C LYS A 189 -1.13 -3.14 -15.49
N ALA A 190 -1.12 -1.94 -14.90
CA ALA A 190 -1.46 -0.68 -15.56
C ALA A 190 -0.28 0.29 -15.68
N VAL A 191 0.94 -0.16 -15.33
CA VAL A 191 2.17 0.64 -15.45
C VAL A 191 2.54 0.90 -16.91
N SER A 192 3.24 2.00 -17.17
CA SER A 192 3.89 2.28 -18.44
C SER A 192 5.31 1.69 -18.46
N ILE A 193 5.64 0.90 -19.47
CA ILE A 193 6.95 0.28 -19.62
C ILE A 193 7.79 1.08 -20.63
N ILE A 194 9.03 1.39 -20.26
CA ILE A 194 9.98 2.10 -21.10
C ILE A 194 11.19 1.21 -21.34
N ALA A 195 11.41 0.82 -22.60
CA ALA A 195 12.51 -0.05 -22.99
C ALA A 195 13.83 0.74 -23.02
N VAL A 196 14.85 0.23 -22.32
CA VAL A 196 16.22 0.75 -22.37
C VAL A 196 17.16 -0.41 -22.68
N LYS A 197 17.73 -0.44 -23.88
CA LYS A 197 18.66 -1.51 -24.27
C LYS A 197 20.09 -1.14 -23.89
N VAL A 198 20.75 -2.02 -23.15
CA VAL A 198 22.18 -1.94 -22.80
C VAL A 198 22.93 -3.24 -23.06
N LEU A 199 22.19 -4.32 -23.33
CA LEU A 199 22.70 -5.66 -23.57
C LEU A 199 22.49 -6.07 -25.04
N GLY A 200 23.39 -6.90 -25.56
CA GLY A 200 23.35 -7.43 -26.93
C GLY A 200 22.21 -8.43 -27.14
N ASP A 201 22.21 -9.10 -28.28
CA ASP A 201 21.22 -10.14 -28.58
C ASP A 201 21.61 -11.51 -27.95
N ASP A 202 22.86 -11.62 -27.50
CA ASP A 202 23.42 -12.73 -26.73
C ASP A 202 23.24 -12.59 -25.21
N GLY A 203 22.81 -11.42 -24.73
CA GLY A 203 22.64 -11.11 -23.30
C GLY A 203 23.86 -10.41 -22.71
#